data_AF-A0A7C4I4C9-F1
#
_entry.id   AF-A0A7C4I4C9-F1
#
_cell.length_a   1.000
_cell.length_b   1.000
_cell.length_c   1.000
_cell.angle_alpha   90.00
_cell.angle_beta   90.00
_cell.angle_gamma   90.00
#
_symmetry.space_group_name_H-M   'P 1'
#
loop_
_entity.id
_entity.type
_entity.pdbx_description
1 polymer ?
#
loop_
_entity_poly.entity_id
_entity_poly.type
_entity_poly.pdbx_seq_one_letter_code
_entity_poly.pdbx_strand_id
1 'polypeptide(L)'
;MGKQLAASRCDGMESRGERRRQGSAATARRIPTAASNERVRGMQTSSIKRQPGEGCGEASGVGAGLVAVVIPYYQREAGILARALRSVSAQDWPRERLRVYVVDDGSPQPAARELAQVPEIADRVCLIQQRNAGPGAARNAALDRMDSDVVWIAFLDSDDEWMPDHLSKAILALSQGYDAYFADFYQLDQQVSAFSRAGRIDPLRHLALPYGESLFEYVGDMTRQILTGNVIGTSTVVLRQGTIAEVRFRNEYRRAGEDYLFWLALAQRGARFCFGARPSVRYGRGVNVYSGARWGTAAFTATAQDELRFKLACLRELDVAEDLRHHLMRDVERLRDAWVAGCLHRVLRLRPMPLREVLRQRRLDPRLWQRLARALAAKVGLGRSSPN
;
A
#
# COMPACT_ATOMS: atom_id res chain seq x y z
N MET A 1 10.08 9.48 -9.27
CA MET A 1 11.16 9.06 -8.34
C MET A 1 10.54 8.26 -7.21
N GLY A 2 10.71 6.94 -7.27
CA GLY A 2 9.80 5.93 -6.69
C GLY A 2 10.01 5.56 -5.22
N LYS A 3 8.96 4.95 -4.66
CA LYS A 3 8.80 4.40 -3.30
C LYS A 3 9.68 3.15 -3.02
N GLN A 4 10.95 3.17 -3.40
CA GLN A 4 11.90 2.10 -3.05
C GLN A 4 13.29 2.68 -2.77
N LEU A 5 13.62 2.85 -1.50
CA LEU A 5 14.98 3.07 -1.02
C LEU A 5 15.17 2.21 0.23
N ALA A 6 15.78 1.02 0.05
CA ALA A 6 16.75 0.41 0.97
C ALA A 6 16.92 -1.10 0.68
N ALA A 7 17.50 -1.43 -0.47
CA ALA A 7 18.23 -2.67 -0.66
C ALA A 7 19.28 -2.50 -1.78
N SER A 8 20.18 -1.51 -1.63
CA SER A 8 21.40 -1.46 -2.43
C SER A 8 22.53 -2.12 -1.66
N ARG A 9 22.94 -3.29 -2.13
CA ARG A 9 24.11 -4.05 -1.70
C ARG A 9 25.36 -3.17 -1.78
N CYS A 10 26.14 -3.13 -0.72
CA CYS A 10 27.58 -2.94 -0.80
C CYS A 10 28.18 -4.29 -1.20
N ASP A 11 28.93 -4.33 -2.29
CA ASP A 11 30.18 -5.09 -2.39
C ASP A 11 30.91 -4.68 -3.68
N GLY A 12 32.18 -4.36 -3.53
CA GLY A 12 33.07 -3.93 -4.60
C GLY A 12 33.84 -5.09 -5.21
N MET A 13 34.20 -4.88 -6.48
CA MET A 13 35.51 -5.17 -7.10
C MET A 13 36.12 -6.57 -6.87
N GLU A 14 36.10 -7.41 -7.91
CA GLU A 14 37.32 -8.09 -8.41
C GLU A 14 37.18 -8.65 -9.85
N SER A 15 38.25 -8.39 -10.61
CA SER A 15 38.78 -8.88 -11.90
C SER A 15 38.08 -9.92 -12.80
N ARG A 16 38.03 -9.52 -14.09
CA ARG A 16 38.50 -10.19 -15.35
C ARG A 16 38.43 -11.73 -15.46
N GLY A 17 37.79 -12.19 -16.55
CA GLY A 17 38.04 -13.50 -17.17
C GLY A 17 37.11 -13.80 -18.34
N GLU A 18 37.63 -13.70 -19.57
CA GLU A 18 36.96 -14.12 -20.81
C GLU A 18 36.69 -15.63 -20.86
N ARG A 19 35.55 -16.07 -21.42
CA ARG A 19 35.49 -16.89 -22.67
C ARG A 19 34.11 -17.51 -22.96
N ARG A 20 33.72 -17.32 -24.23
CA ARG A 20 33.09 -18.25 -25.21
C ARG A 20 31.82 -19.09 -24.89
N ARG A 21 30.85 -18.84 -25.79
CA ARG A 21 29.74 -19.61 -26.39
C ARG A 21 29.74 -21.15 -26.34
N GLN A 22 28.53 -21.64 -26.67
CA GLN A 22 28.06 -23.02 -27.00
C GLN A 22 27.76 -23.85 -25.76
N GLY A 23 26.64 -24.57 -25.62
CA GLY A 23 25.55 -24.96 -26.51
C GLY A 23 24.93 -26.23 -25.91
N SER A 24 23.66 -26.50 -26.19
CA SER A 24 23.04 -27.84 -26.31
C SER A 24 21.66 -27.92 -25.67
N ALA A 25 20.78 -28.56 -26.44
CA ALA A 25 19.37 -28.78 -26.21
C ALA A 25 19.11 -30.17 -25.61
N ALA A 26 17.81 -30.43 -25.39
CA ALA A 26 17.15 -31.70 -25.12
C ALA A 26 17.22 -32.17 -23.64
N THR A 27 16.20 -32.78 -23.03
CA THR A 27 15.16 -33.64 -23.60
C THR A 27 13.98 -33.72 -22.60
N ALA A 28 12.75 -33.71 -23.10
CA ALA A 28 11.55 -34.08 -22.36
C ALA A 28 11.53 -35.59 -22.08
N ARG A 29 11.18 -36.02 -20.85
CA ARG A 29 10.67 -37.39 -20.61
C ARG A 29 9.56 -37.42 -19.57
N ARG A 30 8.62 -38.32 -19.86
CA ARG A 30 7.30 -38.54 -19.28
C ARG A 30 7.34 -39.19 -17.90
N ILE A 31 6.23 -38.96 -17.21
CA ILE A 31 5.66 -39.62 -16.03
C ILE A 31 5.66 -41.16 -16.14
N PRO A 32 5.73 -41.88 -15.01
CA PRO A 32 4.69 -42.85 -14.73
C PRO A 32 4.10 -42.74 -13.30
N THR A 33 2.78 -42.90 -13.27
CA THR A 33 1.88 -43.11 -12.15
C THR A 33 2.15 -44.43 -11.41
N ALA A 34 1.99 -44.45 -10.08
CA ALA A 34 1.55 -45.64 -9.35
C ALA A 34 0.85 -45.25 -8.05
N ALA A 35 -0.34 -45.82 -7.84
CA ALA A 35 -1.16 -45.68 -6.66
C ALA A 35 -0.72 -46.67 -5.57
N SER A 36 -0.89 -46.29 -4.30
CA SER A 36 -1.17 -47.24 -3.23
C SER A 36 -2.04 -46.58 -2.15
N ASN A 37 -3.19 -47.19 -1.94
CA ASN A 37 -4.16 -46.94 -0.88
C ASN A 37 -3.65 -47.59 0.41
N GLU A 38 -3.62 -46.87 1.53
CA GLU A 38 -3.82 -47.47 2.85
C GLU A 38 -4.59 -46.49 3.75
N ARG A 39 -5.71 -46.98 4.29
CA ARG A 39 -6.59 -46.29 5.24
C ARG A 39 -6.15 -46.63 6.66
N VAL A 40 -6.11 -45.65 7.56
CA VAL A 40 -6.65 -45.83 8.93
C VAL A 40 -7.32 -44.52 9.43
N ARG A 41 -8.57 -44.71 9.86
CA ARG A 41 -9.50 -43.93 10.71
C ARG A 41 -8.82 -42.99 11.73
N GLY A 42 -9.37 -41.87 12.17
CA GLY A 42 -10.66 -41.22 11.95
C GLY A 42 -10.83 -40.10 12.99
N MET A 43 -11.58 -39.04 12.67
CA MET A 43 -12.24 -38.19 13.67
C MET A 43 -13.42 -37.49 13.00
N GLN A 44 -14.57 -37.55 13.65
CA GLN A 44 -15.86 -37.09 13.19
C GLN A 44 -15.94 -35.56 13.23
N THR A 45 -16.44 -34.94 12.17
CA THR A 45 -17.19 -33.67 12.26
C THR A 45 -18.34 -33.70 11.27
N SER A 46 -19.53 -33.41 11.79
CA SER A 46 -20.86 -33.50 11.19
C SER A 46 -21.01 -32.79 9.84
N SER A 47 -21.46 -33.54 8.84
CA SER A 47 -21.87 -33.03 7.52
C SER A 47 -23.26 -32.40 7.60
N ILE A 48 -23.38 -31.09 7.35
CA ILE A 48 -24.65 -30.48 6.98
C ILE A 48 -24.84 -30.70 5.47
N LYS A 49 -25.73 -31.65 5.12
CA LYS A 49 -26.23 -31.83 3.75
C LYS A 49 -27.07 -30.61 3.36
N ARG A 50 -26.75 -29.94 2.25
CA ARG A 50 -27.72 -29.12 1.49
C ARG A 50 -28.04 -29.84 0.19
N GLN A 51 -29.33 -30.09 -0.05
CA GLN A 51 -29.85 -30.65 -1.29
C GLN A 51 -29.83 -29.58 -2.41
N PRO A 52 -29.72 -29.99 -3.70
CA PRO A 52 -29.81 -29.08 -4.83
C PRO A 52 -31.28 -28.84 -5.19
N GLY A 53 -31.71 -27.58 -5.13
CA GLY A 53 -33.02 -27.13 -5.60
C GLY A 53 -32.87 -26.32 -6.87
N GLU A 54 -33.58 -26.75 -7.91
CA GLU A 54 -33.67 -26.19 -9.25
C GLU A 54 -34.27 -24.78 -9.27
N GLY A 55 -33.83 -23.98 -10.25
CA GLY A 55 -34.44 -22.71 -10.60
C GLY A 55 -33.47 -21.81 -11.36
N CYS A 56 -33.54 -21.84 -12.70
CA CYS A 56 -33.06 -20.75 -13.55
C CYS A 56 -33.83 -19.48 -13.20
N GLY A 57 -33.32 -18.74 -12.21
CA GLY A 57 -33.73 -17.38 -11.88
C GLY A 57 -32.73 -16.39 -12.46
N GLU A 58 -33.27 -15.32 -13.04
CA GLU A 58 -32.57 -14.22 -13.69
C GLU A 58 -31.34 -13.71 -12.92
N ALA A 59 -30.30 -13.30 -13.64
CA ALA A 59 -29.09 -12.66 -13.13
C ALA A 59 -29.32 -11.22 -12.61
N SER A 60 -30.44 -10.97 -11.94
CA SER A 60 -30.84 -9.69 -11.36
C SER A 60 -30.34 -9.58 -9.92
N GLY A 61 -29.01 -9.45 -9.72
CA GLY A 61 -28.46 -9.34 -8.36
C GLY A 61 -26.96 -9.12 -8.20
N VAL A 62 -26.21 -8.76 -9.24
CA VAL A 62 -24.77 -8.42 -9.06
C VAL A 62 -24.66 -7.08 -8.34
N GLY A 63 -24.41 -7.13 -7.02
CA GLY A 63 -23.72 -6.09 -6.24
C GLY A 63 -24.16 -4.64 -6.41
N ALA A 64 -25.47 -4.37 -6.48
CA ALA A 64 -26.09 -3.08 -6.79
C ALA A 64 -25.94 -1.96 -5.74
N GLY A 65 -24.84 -1.95 -4.99
CA GLY A 65 -24.59 -0.99 -3.91
C GLY A 65 -24.02 0.34 -4.39
N LEU A 66 -24.27 1.39 -3.60
CA LEU A 66 -23.66 2.70 -3.78
C LEU A 66 -22.15 2.62 -3.51
N VAL A 67 -21.35 3.22 -4.39
CA VAL A 67 -19.89 3.32 -4.26
C VAL A 67 -19.53 4.73 -3.83
N ALA A 68 -18.84 4.84 -2.70
CA ALA A 68 -18.18 6.07 -2.28
C ALA A 68 -16.73 6.09 -2.76
N VAL A 69 -16.39 7.07 -3.59
CA VAL A 69 -15.01 7.34 -4.03
C VAL A 69 -14.42 8.42 -3.13
N VAL A 70 -13.36 8.08 -2.38
CA VAL A 70 -12.68 8.99 -1.45
C VAL A 70 -11.42 9.55 -2.11
N ILE A 71 -11.37 10.87 -2.30
CA ILE A 71 -10.26 11.57 -2.95
C ILE A 71 -9.65 12.60 -1.98
N PRO A 72 -8.53 12.29 -1.30
CA PRO A 72 -7.77 13.29 -0.57
C PRO A 72 -7.07 14.24 -1.58
N TYR A 73 -7.21 15.55 -1.37
CA TYR A 73 -6.68 16.55 -2.29
C TYR A 73 -5.80 17.59 -1.58
N TYR A 74 -4.55 17.68 -2.03
CA TYR A 74 -3.61 18.75 -1.68
C TYR A 74 -2.59 18.91 -2.80
N GLN A 75 -2.71 19.96 -3.61
CA GLN A 75 -1.91 20.15 -4.82
C GLN A 75 -1.38 21.58 -4.97
N ARG A 76 -0.25 21.70 -5.68
CA ARG A 76 0.36 23.00 -6.03
C ARG A 76 0.10 23.41 -7.49
N GLU A 77 -0.19 22.42 -8.32
CA GLU A 77 -0.46 22.57 -9.75
C GLU A 77 -1.95 22.32 -10.00
N ALA A 78 -2.53 23.07 -10.93
CA ALA A 78 -3.94 22.94 -11.30
C ALA A 78 -4.14 21.81 -12.33
N GLY A 79 -5.36 21.31 -12.44
CA GLY A 79 -5.79 20.30 -13.42
C GLY A 79 -5.54 18.85 -12.98
N ILE A 80 -4.96 18.65 -11.80
CA ILE A 80 -4.68 17.33 -11.24
C ILE A 80 -5.97 16.64 -10.78
N LEU A 81 -6.79 17.31 -9.96
CA LEU A 81 -8.06 16.77 -9.50
C LEU A 81 -9.04 16.59 -10.67
N ALA A 82 -9.07 17.54 -11.61
CA ALA A 82 -9.94 17.43 -12.78
C ALA A 82 -9.65 16.15 -13.58
N ARG A 83 -8.38 15.75 -13.69
CA ARG A 83 -7.98 14.50 -14.35
C ARG A 83 -8.46 13.27 -13.60
N ALA A 84 -8.26 13.23 -12.28
CA ALA A 84 -8.76 12.13 -11.45
C ALA A 84 -10.29 12.00 -11.54
N LEU A 85 -11.03 13.11 -11.43
CA LEU A 85 -12.50 13.12 -11.53
C LEU A 85 -13.01 12.65 -12.89
N ARG A 86 -12.35 13.00 -14.00
CA ARG A 86 -12.70 12.46 -15.33
C ARG A 86 -12.50 10.95 -15.41
N SER A 87 -11.49 10.40 -14.73
CA SER A 87 -11.31 8.94 -14.67
C SER A 87 -12.41 8.25 -13.86
N VAL A 88 -12.96 8.92 -12.85
CA VAL A 88 -14.12 8.45 -12.08
C VAL A 88 -15.40 8.51 -12.92
N SER A 89 -15.61 9.60 -13.67
CA SER A 89 -16.79 9.72 -14.55
C SER A 89 -16.78 8.75 -15.72
N ALA A 90 -15.60 8.28 -16.13
CA ALA A 90 -15.40 7.33 -17.22
C ALA A 90 -15.45 5.86 -16.76
N GLN A 91 -15.85 5.57 -15.51
CA GLN A 91 -15.98 4.20 -15.04
C GLN A 91 -17.17 3.49 -15.71
N ASP A 92 -17.00 2.19 -15.99
CA ASP A 92 -18.05 1.26 -16.43
C ASP A 92 -18.97 0.90 -15.25
N TRP A 93 -19.50 1.91 -14.57
CA TRP A 93 -20.35 1.78 -13.39
C TRP A 93 -21.48 2.82 -13.45
N PRO A 94 -22.72 2.50 -13.04
CA PRO A 94 -23.83 3.44 -13.11
C PRO A 94 -23.54 4.71 -12.30
N ARG A 95 -23.60 5.87 -12.96
CA ARG A 95 -23.27 7.19 -12.38
C ARG A 95 -24.14 7.51 -11.17
N GLU A 96 -25.40 7.12 -11.19
CA GLU A 96 -26.35 7.29 -10.09
C GLU A 96 -25.97 6.51 -8.83
N ARG A 97 -25.09 5.50 -8.97
CA ARG A 97 -24.51 4.71 -7.87
C ARG A 97 -23.10 5.15 -7.48
N LEU A 98 -22.69 6.34 -7.89
CA LEU A 98 -21.45 6.98 -7.45
C LEU A 98 -21.74 8.15 -6.51
N ARG A 99 -21.01 8.18 -5.39
CA ARG A 99 -20.80 9.37 -4.55
C ARG A 99 -19.31 9.63 -4.47
N VAL A 100 -18.88 10.86 -4.69
CA VAL A 100 -17.47 11.22 -4.67
C VAL A 100 -17.24 12.18 -3.52
N TYR A 101 -16.37 11.83 -2.58
CA TYR A 101 -15.98 12.66 -1.46
C TYR A 101 -14.59 13.24 -1.73
N VAL A 102 -14.54 14.49 -2.16
CA VAL A 102 -13.28 15.22 -2.34
C VAL A 102 -12.98 15.96 -1.06
N VAL A 103 -11.83 15.68 -0.45
CA VAL A 103 -11.40 16.35 0.78
C VAL A 103 -10.23 17.27 0.47
N ASP A 104 -10.52 18.56 0.35
CA ASP A 104 -9.53 19.62 0.21
C ASP A 104 -8.83 19.86 1.55
N ASP A 105 -7.62 19.31 1.69
CA ASP A 105 -6.80 19.34 2.91
C ASP A 105 -5.98 20.64 3.01
N GLY A 106 -6.63 21.77 2.74
CA GLY A 106 -6.02 23.10 2.75
C GLY A 106 -5.08 23.32 1.57
N SER A 107 -5.46 22.85 0.39
CA SER A 107 -4.68 22.92 -0.84
C SER A 107 -4.44 24.38 -1.29
N PRO A 108 -3.22 24.76 -1.71
CA PRO A 108 -2.97 26.05 -2.35
C PRO A 108 -3.77 26.27 -3.65
N GLN A 109 -4.04 25.19 -4.39
CA GLN A 109 -5.00 25.19 -5.49
C GLN A 109 -6.36 24.74 -4.95
N PRO A 110 -7.41 25.57 -4.93
CA PRO A 110 -8.71 25.16 -4.38
C PRO A 110 -9.40 24.10 -5.23
N ALA A 111 -9.88 23.02 -4.61
CA ALA A 111 -10.55 21.92 -5.30
C ALA A 111 -11.77 22.38 -6.12
N ALA A 112 -12.52 23.37 -5.60
CA ALA A 112 -13.72 23.92 -6.24
C ALA A 112 -13.45 24.46 -7.65
N ARG A 113 -12.25 25.00 -7.91
CA ARG A 113 -11.89 25.53 -9.25
C ARG A 113 -11.69 24.41 -10.27
N GLU A 114 -11.18 23.27 -9.83
CA GLU A 114 -11.00 22.10 -10.70
C GLU A 114 -12.32 21.34 -10.88
N LEU A 115 -13.16 21.29 -9.85
CA LEU A 115 -14.49 20.69 -9.92
C LEU A 115 -15.37 21.34 -10.99
N ALA A 116 -15.30 22.67 -11.13
CA ALA A 116 -16.02 23.40 -12.17
C ALA A 116 -15.63 22.99 -13.62
N GLN A 117 -14.50 22.30 -13.80
CA GLN A 117 -14.00 21.84 -15.11
C GLN A 117 -14.47 20.42 -15.46
N VAL A 118 -15.28 19.80 -14.60
CA VAL A 118 -15.77 18.42 -14.74
C VAL A 118 -17.27 18.35 -14.40
N PRO A 119 -18.14 19.10 -15.12
CA PRO A 119 -19.59 19.15 -14.85
C PRO A 119 -20.29 17.79 -14.95
N GLU A 120 -19.71 16.85 -15.68
CA GLU A 120 -20.21 15.48 -15.87
C GLU A 120 -20.21 14.61 -14.61
N ILE A 121 -19.57 15.03 -13.51
CA ILE A 121 -19.61 14.32 -12.22
C ILE A 121 -19.82 15.26 -11.03
N ALA A 122 -19.86 16.57 -11.26
CA ALA A 122 -19.88 17.57 -10.21
C ALA A 122 -21.10 17.45 -9.27
N ASP A 123 -22.26 17.05 -9.78
CA ASP A 123 -23.49 16.78 -9.00
C ASP A 123 -23.36 15.59 -8.04
N ARG A 124 -22.34 14.74 -8.22
CA ARG A 124 -22.03 13.59 -7.36
C ARG A 124 -20.92 13.87 -6.36
N VAL A 125 -20.30 15.05 -6.42
CA VAL A 125 -19.17 15.42 -5.55
C VAL A 125 -19.65 16.11 -4.28
N CYS A 126 -19.38 15.49 -3.14
CA CYS A 126 -19.35 16.14 -1.84
C CYS A 126 -17.96 16.72 -1.61
N LEU A 127 -17.84 18.05 -1.66
CA LEU A 127 -16.60 18.75 -1.35
C LEU A 127 -16.52 19.05 0.15
N ILE A 128 -15.46 18.57 0.78
CA ILE A 128 -15.15 18.75 2.19
C ILE A 128 -13.89 19.60 2.29
N GLN A 129 -13.92 20.67 3.08
CA GLN A 129 -12.75 21.52 3.32
C GLN A 129 -12.26 21.33 4.76
N GLN A 130 -10.95 21.18 4.92
CA GLN A 130 -10.31 21.13 6.23
C GLN A 130 -8.96 21.84 6.22
N ARG A 131 -8.44 22.15 7.41
CA ARG A 131 -7.04 22.59 7.56
C ARG A 131 -6.12 21.41 7.34
N ASN A 132 -4.99 21.62 6.65
CA ASN A 132 -4.00 20.59 6.35
C ASN A 132 -3.65 19.70 7.55
N ALA A 133 -4.08 18.44 7.48
CA ALA A 133 -3.90 17.42 8.50
C ALA A 133 -3.23 16.14 7.95
N GLY A 134 -3.06 16.04 6.63
CA GLY A 134 -2.43 14.92 5.94
C GLY A 134 -3.46 13.96 5.30
N PRO A 135 -2.99 13.07 4.42
CA PRO A 135 -3.87 12.23 3.59
C PRO A 135 -4.72 11.26 4.41
N GLY A 136 -4.17 10.65 5.47
CA GLY A 136 -4.95 9.79 6.37
C GLY A 136 -6.11 10.53 7.06
N ALA A 137 -5.87 11.75 7.53
CA ALA A 137 -6.90 12.58 8.15
C ALA A 137 -7.98 12.99 7.15
N ALA A 138 -7.58 13.33 5.92
CA ALA A 138 -8.50 13.63 4.83
C ALA A 138 -9.39 12.42 4.49
N ARG A 139 -8.81 11.22 4.34
CA ARG A 139 -9.59 9.99 4.13
C ARG A 139 -10.56 9.73 5.27
N ASN A 140 -10.13 9.84 6.53
CA ASN A 140 -11.02 9.69 7.68
C ASN A 140 -12.17 10.71 7.67
N ALA A 141 -11.91 11.98 7.32
CA ALA A 141 -12.95 13.01 7.25
C ALA A 141 -14.01 12.74 6.17
N ALA A 142 -13.67 11.99 5.12
CA ALA A 142 -14.64 11.47 4.16
C ALA A 142 -15.42 10.28 4.73
N LEU A 143 -14.73 9.32 5.38
CA LEU A 143 -15.38 8.17 6.02
C LEU A 143 -16.41 8.61 7.08
N ASP A 144 -16.12 9.66 7.84
CA ASP A 144 -17.01 10.18 8.88
C ASP A 144 -18.24 10.94 8.33
N ARG A 145 -18.20 11.36 7.05
CA ARG A 145 -19.32 12.03 6.36
C ARG A 145 -20.05 11.13 5.37
N MET A 146 -19.68 9.86 5.33
CA MET A 146 -20.19 8.92 4.34
C MET A 146 -21.64 8.57 4.64
N ASP A 147 -22.46 8.52 3.59
CA ASP A 147 -23.89 8.18 3.73
C ASP A 147 -24.05 6.71 4.15
N SER A 148 -25.10 6.42 4.91
CA SER A 148 -25.35 5.07 5.47
C SER A 148 -25.73 4.01 4.43
N ASP A 149 -26.12 4.43 3.22
CA ASP A 149 -26.47 3.56 2.09
C ASP A 149 -25.25 3.15 1.23
N VAL A 150 -24.06 3.65 1.56
CA VAL A 150 -22.80 3.23 0.93
C VAL A 150 -22.48 1.79 1.26
N VAL A 151 -22.26 0.98 0.21
CA VAL A 151 -21.89 -0.43 0.33
C VAL A 151 -20.40 -0.64 0.05
N TRP A 152 -19.84 0.17 -0.85
CA TRP A 152 -18.46 0.04 -1.33
C TRP A 152 -17.69 1.34 -1.14
N ILE A 153 -16.43 1.23 -0.72
CA ILE A 153 -15.54 2.39 -0.50
C ILE A 153 -14.31 2.22 -1.36
N ALA A 154 -14.14 3.08 -2.35
CA ALA A 154 -12.97 3.10 -3.22
C ALA A 154 -12.08 4.30 -2.87
N PHE A 155 -10.77 4.10 -2.85
CA PHE A 155 -9.82 5.19 -2.63
C PHE A 155 -9.16 5.56 -3.95
N LEU A 156 -9.02 6.87 -4.21
CA LEU A 156 -8.30 7.39 -5.36
C LEU A 156 -7.48 8.61 -4.92
N ASP A 157 -6.15 8.51 -4.96
CA ASP A 157 -5.30 9.67 -4.73
C ASP A 157 -5.48 10.67 -5.88
N SER A 158 -5.54 11.98 -5.56
CA SER A 158 -5.94 13.02 -6.53
C SER A 158 -5.05 13.14 -7.76
N ASP A 159 -3.82 12.60 -7.75
CA ASP A 159 -2.91 12.58 -8.88
C ASP A 159 -2.96 11.30 -9.72
N ASP A 160 -3.75 10.31 -9.34
CA ASP A 160 -3.90 9.04 -10.04
C ASP A 160 -5.15 8.99 -10.94
N GLU A 161 -5.18 8.01 -11.83
CA GLU A 161 -6.29 7.76 -12.75
C GLU A 161 -6.66 6.28 -12.80
N TRP A 162 -7.95 5.99 -12.82
CA TRP A 162 -8.47 4.65 -13.06
C TRP A 162 -8.65 4.36 -14.55
N MET A 163 -8.46 3.09 -14.93
CA MET A 163 -8.99 2.57 -16.19
C MET A 163 -10.52 2.42 -16.06
N PRO A 164 -11.30 2.46 -17.17
CA PRO A 164 -12.77 2.41 -17.14
C PRO A 164 -13.35 1.23 -16.35
N ASP A 165 -12.69 0.08 -16.36
CA ASP A 165 -13.19 -1.16 -15.78
C ASP A 165 -12.78 -1.40 -14.31
N HIS A 166 -12.16 -0.41 -13.64
CA HIS A 166 -11.63 -0.58 -12.28
C HIS A 166 -12.72 -0.90 -11.26
N LEU A 167 -13.77 -0.07 -11.19
CA LEU A 167 -14.86 -0.25 -10.22
C LEU A 167 -15.70 -1.50 -10.51
N SER A 168 -16.04 -1.75 -11.77
CA SER A 168 -16.87 -2.91 -12.15
C SER A 168 -16.18 -4.22 -11.78
N LYS A 169 -14.87 -4.34 -12.04
CA LYS A 169 -14.06 -5.50 -11.62
C LYS A 169 -13.95 -5.64 -10.11
N ALA A 170 -13.69 -4.54 -9.41
CA ALA A 170 -13.58 -4.55 -7.96
C ALA A 170 -14.87 -5.04 -7.30
N ILE A 171 -16.00 -4.51 -7.74
CA ILE A 171 -17.32 -4.85 -7.18
C ILE A 171 -17.73 -6.27 -7.58
N LEU A 172 -17.43 -6.69 -8.81
CA LEU A 172 -17.63 -8.09 -9.22
C LEU A 172 -16.88 -9.05 -8.32
N ALA A 173 -15.61 -8.78 -8.00
CA ALA A 173 -14.83 -9.58 -7.08
C ALA A 173 -15.41 -9.54 -5.66
N LEU A 174 -15.63 -8.34 -5.11
CA LEU A 174 -16.15 -8.16 -3.75
C LEU A 174 -17.53 -8.79 -3.54
N SER A 175 -18.39 -8.80 -4.57
CA SER A 175 -19.73 -9.39 -4.52
C SER A 175 -19.74 -10.88 -4.19
N GLN A 176 -18.61 -11.56 -4.35
CA GLN A 176 -18.41 -12.98 -4.04
C GLN A 176 -18.12 -13.25 -2.54
N GLY A 177 -18.30 -12.24 -1.68
CA GLY A 177 -18.12 -12.38 -0.23
C GLY A 177 -16.70 -12.09 0.26
N TYR A 178 -15.95 -11.27 -0.48
CA TYR A 178 -14.67 -10.71 -0.05
C TYR A 178 -14.87 -9.32 0.58
N ASP A 179 -13.87 -8.90 1.35
CA ASP A 179 -13.91 -7.71 2.19
C ASP A 179 -13.08 -6.55 1.62
N ALA A 180 -11.98 -6.89 0.94
CA ALA A 180 -11.03 -5.94 0.38
C ALA A 180 -10.53 -6.40 -1.00
N TYR A 181 -10.61 -5.51 -1.98
CA TYR A 181 -10.07 -5.67 -3.32
C TYR A 181 -8.86 -4.76 -3.49
N PHE A 182 -7.83 -5.24 -4.18
CA PHE A 182 -6.75 -4.41 -4.72
C PHE A 182 -6.42 -4.83 -6.15
N ALA A 183 -5.74 -3.98 -6.93
CA ALA A 183 -5.36 -4.32 -8.29
C ALA A 183 -3.90 -3.95 -8.60
N ASP A 184 -3.39 -4.54 -9.69
CA ASP A 184 -2.14 -4.09 -10.29
C ASP A 184 -2.28 -2.67 -10.87
N PHE A 185 -1.15 -2.00 -11.07
CA PHE A 185 -1.11 -0.61 -11.50
C PHE A 185 0.22 -0.24 -12.17
N TYR A 186 0.20 0.85 -12.94
CA TYR A 186 1.41 1.47 -13.46
C TYR A 186 1.86 2.60 -12.54
N GLN A 187 3.14 2.59 -12.16
CA GLN A 187 3.74 3.72 -11.48
C GLN A 187 4.08 4.83 -12.49
N LEU A 188 4.19 6.07 -12.01
CA LEU A 188 4.57 7.21 -12.83
C LEU A 188 5.86 6.94 -13.61
N ASP A 189 5.84 7.23 -14.91
CA ASP A 189 6.95 7.03 -15.84
C ASP A 189 7.40 5.56 -15.96
N GLN A 190 6.48 4.59 -15.80
CA GLN A 190 6.79 3.17 -15.89
C GLN A 190 5.88 2.43 -16.87
N GLN A 191 6.49 1.59 -17.70
CA GLN A 191 5.80 0.75 -18.69
C GLN A 191 5.53 -0.68 -18.18
N VAL A 192 6.23 -1.07 -17.11
CA VAL A 192 6.05 -2.37 -16.44
C VAL A 192 5.18 -2.15 -15.20
N SER A 193 4.20 -3.03 -15.00
CA SER A 193 3.27 -2.93 -13.88
C SER A 193 3.95 -3.16 -12.53
N ALA A 194 3.29 -2.75 -11.45
CA ALA A 194 3.83 -2.87 -10.10
C ALA A 194 3.99 -4.33 -9.67
N PHE A 195 3.03 -5.21 -9.98
CA PHE A 195 3.13 -6.63 -9.65
C PHE A 195 4.30 -7.28 -10.39
N SER A 196 4.42 -7.02 -11.69
CA SER A 196 5.50 -7.56 -12.52
C SER A 196 6.88 -7.11 -12.05
N ARG A 197 7.05 -5.81 -11.71
CA ARG A 197 8.32 -5.31 -11.17
C ARG A 197 8.63 -5.87 -9.78
N ALA A 198 7.61 -6.01 -8.94
CA ALA A 198 7.81 -6.47 -7.57
C ALA A 198 8.16 -7.96 -7.53
N GLY A 199 7.57 -8.77 -8.42
CA GLY A 199 7.75 -10.22 -8.44
C GLY A 199 7.26 -10.91 -7.14
N ARG A 200 6.32 -10.28 -6.42
CA ARG A 200 5.85 -10.71 -5.09
C ARG A 200 4.44 -11.28 -5.08
N ILE A 201 3.76 -11.21 -6.21
CA ILE A 201 2.44 -11.80 -6.40
C ILE A 201 2.43 -12.52 -7.75
N ASP A 202 2.05 -13.79 -7.72
CA ASP A 202 1.94 -14.65 -8.90
C ASP A 202 0.49 -15.13 -8.94
N PRO A 203 -0.33 -14.65 -9.90
CA PRO A 203 -1.73 -15.01 -9.98
C PRO A 203 -1.99 -16.53 -10.04
N LEU A 204 -1.03 -17.31 -10.55
CA LEU A 204 -1.16 -18.77 -10.64
C LEU A 204 -1.05 -19.49 -9.28
N ARG A 205 -0.61 -18.79 -8.23
CA ARG A 205 -0.55 -19.31 -6.85
C ARG A 205 -1.80 -18.96 -6.04
N HIS A 206 -2.79 -18.37 -6.68
CA HIS A 206 -4.01 -17.86 -6.07
C HIS A 206 -5.24 -18.52 -6.70
N LEU A 207 -6.39 -18.46 -6.02
CA LEU A 207 -7.60 -19.10 -6.52
C LEU A 207 -8.31 -18.15 -7.49
N ALA A 208 -8.52 -18.58 -8.73
CA ALA A 208 -9.26 -17.78 -9.70
C ALA A 208 -10.71 -17.62 -9.25
N LEU A 209 -11.23 -16.39 -9.33
CA LEU A 209 -12.63 -16.13 -9.02
C LEU A 209 -13.52 -16.49 -10.22
N PRO A 210 -14.69 -17.08 -9.98
CA PRO A 210 -15.66 -17.30 -11.04
C PRO A 210 -16.14 -15.96 -11.64
N TYR A 211 -16.40 -15.98 -12.94
CA TYR A 211 -16.98 -14.87 -13.73
C TYR A 211 -16.12 -13.60 -13.89
N GLY A 212 -14.86 -13.60 -13.42
CA GLY A 212 -13.95 -12.46 -13.55
C GLY A 212 -12.66 -12.79 -14.30
N GLU A 213 -12.44 -12.16 -15.45
CA GLU A 213 -11.14 -12.27 -16.12
C GLU A 213 -10.03 -11.70 -15.24
N SER A 214 -9.02 -12.52 -14.94
CA SER A 214 -7.85 -12.12 -14.16
C SER A 214 -8.18 -11.62 -12.74
N LEU A 215 -9.26 -12.12 -12.14
CA LEU A 215 -9.63 -11.88 -10.74
C LEU A 215 -9.32 -13.11 -9.89
N PHE A 216 -8.76 -12.88 -8.70
CA PHE A 216 -8.28 -13.95 -7.83
C PHE A 216 -8.61 -13.67 -6.36
N GLU A 217 -8.94 -14.71 -5.60
CA GLU A 217 -8.83 -14.69 -4.15
C GLU A 217 -7.35 -14.74 -3.76
N TYR A 218 -6.95 -13.82 -2.88
CA TYR A 218 -5.62 -13.85 -2.33
C TYR A 218 -5.48 -15.03 -1.36
N VAL A 219 -4.55 -15.93 -1.67
CA VAL A 219 -4.17 -17.08 -0.84
C VAL A 219 -2.79 -16.82 -0.25
N GLY A 220 -2.71 -16.71 1.05
CA GLY A 220 -1.46 -16.51 1.79
C GLY A 220 -1.63 -15.60 3.00
N ASP A 221 -0.52 -15.30 3.65
CA ASP A 221 -0.47 -14.37 4.77
C ASP A 221 -0.33 -12.93 4.24
N MET A 222 -1.45 -12.19 4.25
CA MET A 222 -1.47 -10.80 3.81
C MET A 222 -0.63 -9.88 4.72
N THR A 223 -0.53 -10.19 6.01
CA THR A 223 0.34 -9.45 6.94
C THR A 223 1.80 -9.57 6.49
N ARG A 224 2.24 -10.78 6.15
CA ARG A 224 3.57 -11.02 5.59
C ARG A 224 3.78 -10.32 4.24
N GLN A 225 2.78 -10.35 3.37
CA GLN A 225 2.83 -9.66 2.06
C GLN A 225 3.15 -8.17 2.24
N ILE A 226 2.39 -7.51 3.11
CA ILE A 226 2.53 -6.07 3.35
C ILE A 226 3.88 -5.76 4.00
N LEU A 227 4.30 -6.53 5.01
CA LEU A 227 5.50 -6.23 5.80
C LEU A 227 6.83 -6.54 5.08
N THR A 228 6.84 -7.46 4.12
CA THR A 228 8.06 -7.88 3.37
C THR A 228 8.18 -7.25 1.98
N GLY A 229 7.12 -6.63 1.49
CA GLY A 229 7.11 -5.86 0.24
C GLY A 229 5.71 -5.69 -0.29
N ASN A 230 4.99 -4.73 0.30
CA ASN A 230 3.62 -4.38 -0.07
C ASN A 230 3.47 -4.16 -1.60
N VAL A 231 2.47 -4.80 -2.19
CA VAL A 231 2.07 -4.58 -3.59
C VAL A 231 0.77 -3.80 -3.71
N ILE A 232 0.11 -3.49 -2.59
CA ILE A 232 -1.16 -2.76 -2.57
C ILE A 232 -0.89 -1.27 -2.76
N GLY A 233 -1.40 -0.71 -3.86
CA GLY A 233 -1.44 0.73 -4.08
C GLY A 233 -2.76 1.31 -3.57
N THR A 234 -2.74 2.41 -2.82
CA THR A 234 -3.96 2.98 -2.21
C THR A 234 -5.06 3.25 -3.23
N SER A 235 -4.72 3.86 -4.36
CA SER A 235 -5.66 4.12 -5.45
C SER A 235 -6.20 2.86 -6.14
N THR A 236 -5.74 1.65 -5.78
CA THR A 236 -6.24 0.39 -6.35
C THR A 236 -7.25 -0.31 -5.44
N VAL A 237 -7.46 0.23 -4.23
CA VAL A 237 -8.23 -0.43 -3.19
C VAL A 237 -9.70 -0.06 -3.24
N VAL A 238 -10.54 -1.09 -3.19
CA VAL A 238 -11.98 -0.99 -2.93
C VAL A 238 -12.33 -1.90 -1.76
N LEU A 239 -13.11 -1.41 -0.81
CA LEU A 239 -13.50 -2.13 0.39
C LEU A 239 -15.02 -2.28 0.45
N ARG A 240 -15.47 -3.35 1.09
CA ARG A 240 -16.84 -3.43 1.62
C ARG A 240 -16.97 -2.51 2.84
N GLN A 241 -18.04 -1.72 2.92
CA GLN A 241 -18.24 -0.75 4.00
C GLN A 241 -18.22 -1.43 5.39
N GLY A 242 -18.86 -2.59 5.53
CA GLY A 242 -18.86 -3.33 6.81
C GLY A 242 -17.47 -3.73 7.31
N THR A 243 -16.47 -3.82 6.44
CA THR A 243 -15.08 -4.16 6.78
C THR A 243 -14.39 -3.04 7.58
N ILE A 244 -14.81 -1.77 7.38
CA ILE A 244 -14.07 -0.60 7.88
C ILE A 244 -14.57 -0.03 9.20
N ALA A 245 -15.67 -0.54 9.76
CA ALA A 245 -16.42 0.14 10.82
C ALA A 245 -15.53 0.63 11.99
N GLU A 246 -14.52 -0.15 12.38
CA GLU A 246 -13.57 0.18 13.46
C GLU A 246 -12.15 0.52 12.99
N VAL A 247 -11.86 0.45 11.69
CA VAL A 247 -10.52 0.71 11.14
C VAL A 247 -10.45 2.14 10.61
N ARG A 248 -9.41 2.89 11.00
CA ARG A 248 -9.17 4.28 10.58
C ARG A 248 -7.71 4.48 10.20
N PHE A 249 -7.46 5.45 9.33
CA PHE A 249 -6.10 5.85 8.98
C PHE A 249 -5.47 6.55 10.18
N ARG A 250 -4.20 6.23 10.48
CA ARG A 250 -3.51 6.81 11.64
C ARG A 250 -2.91 8.17 11.29
N ASN A 251 -3.54 9.23 11.79
CA ASN A 251 -3.21 10.62 11.46
C ASN A 251 -1.79 11.05 11.91
N GLU A 252 -1.17 10.32 12.83
CA GLU A 252 0.22 10.55 13.26
C GLU A 252 1.27 10.16 12.19
N TYR A 253 0.86 9.40 11.16
CA TYR A 253 1.67 9.03 10.00
C TYR A 253 1.25 9.90 8.81
N ARG A 254 2.01 10.97 8.53
CA ARG A 254 1.65 11.93 7.47
C ARG A 254 2.44 11.78 6.18
N ARG A 255 3.62 11.15 6.25
CA ARG A 255 4.52 10.98 5.09
C ARG A 255 4.56 9.55 4.58
N ALA A 256 4.39 8.57 5.47
CA ALA A 256 4.46 7.15 5.13
C ALA A 256 3.78 6.27 6.17
N GLY A 257 3.15 5.20 5.69
CA GLY A 257 2.72 4.06 6.49
C GLY A 257 1.28 4.14 7.00
N GLU A 258 0.54 5.24 6.77
CA GLU A 258 -0.86 5.32 7.19
C GLU A 258 -1.74 4.34 6.43
N ASP A 259 -1.47 4.15 5.13
CA ASP A 259 -2.10 3.16 4.26
C ASP A 259 -1.73 1.74 4.69
N TYR A 260 -0.44 1.49 4.95
CA TYR A 260 0.04 0.15 5.31
C TYR A 260 -0.55 -0.30 6.65
N LEU A 261 -0.59 0.58 7.65
CA LEU A 261 -1.22 0.28 8.94
C LEU A 261 -2.72 0.02 8.80
N PHE A 262 -3.39 0.71 7.88
CA PHE A 262 -4.80 0.44 7.58
C PHE A 262 -4.98 -0.98 7.00
N TRP A 263 -4.19 -1.35 5.98
CA TRP A 263 -4.26 -2.69 5.37
C TRP A 263 -3.89 -3.79 6.35
N LEU A 264 -2.88 -3.56 7.20
CA LEU A 264 -2.48 -4.48 8.26
C LEU A 264 -3.59 -4.66 9.30
N ALA A 265 -4.28 -3.58 9.69
CA ALA A 265 -5.41 -3.67 10.61
C ALA A 265 -6.56 -4.50 10.02
N LEU A 266 -6.87 -4.34 8.72
CA LEU A 266 -7.84 -5.21 8.05
C LEU A 266 -7.40 -6.68 8.05
N ALA A 267 -6.14 -6.95 7.70
CA ALA A 267 -5.59 -8.30 7.64
C ALA A 267 -5.60 -8.99 9.02
N GLN A 268 -5.22 -8.29 10.09
CA GLN A 268 -5.21 -8.81 11.46
C GLN A 268 -6.63 -9.08 12.00
N ARG A 269 -7.65 -8.43 11.43
CA ARG A 269 -9.07 -8.67 11.75
C ARG A 269 -9.68 -9.79 10.90
N GLY A 270 -8.89 -10.45 10.07
CA GLY A 270 -9.34 -11.59 9.26
C GLY A 270 -10.07 -11.21 7.97
N ALA A 271 -9.90 -9.97 7.48
CA ALA A 271 -10.48 -9.56 6.20
C ALA A 271 -10.01 -10.48 5.06
N ARG A 272 -10.96 -10.92 4.21
CA ARG A 272 -10.69 -11.72 3.03
C ARG A 272 -10.35 -10.81 1.85
N PHE A 273 -9.16 -10.99 1.30
CA PHE A 273 -8.66 -10.19 0.18
C PHE A 273 -8.87 -10.88 -1.16
N CYS A 274 -9.26 -10.12 -2.16
CA CYS A 274 -9.23 -10.50 -3.56
C CYS A 274 -8.46 -9.45 -4.37
N PHE A 275 -8.04 -9.81 -5.59
CA PHE A 275 -7.30 -8.87 -6.42
C PHE A 275 -7.48 -9.07 -7.93
N GLY A 276 -7.28 -7.98 -8.66
CA GLY A 276 -7.18 -7.97 -10.12
C GLY A 276 -5.73 -8.00 -10.58
N ALA A 277 -5.35 -8.99 -11.39
CA ALA A 277 -3.99 -9.14 -11.89
C ALA A 277 -3.67 -8.25 -13.11
N ARG A 278 -4.69 -7.69 -13.77
CA ARG A 278 -4.49 -6.71 -14.86
C ARG A 278 -4.37 -5.30 -14.28
N PRO A 279 -3.42 -4.48 -14.75
CA PRO A 279 -3.31 -3.09 -14.33
C PRO A 279 -4.60 -2.32 -14.61
N SER A 280 -5.18 -1.71 -13.58
CA SER A 280 -6.42 -0.92 -13.69
C SER A 280 -6.26 0.51 -13.17
N VAL A 281 -5.05 0.90 -12.75
CA VAL A 281 -4.74 2.23 -12.23
C VAL A 281 -3.42 2.71 -12.82
N ARG A 282 -3.30 4.01 -13.07
CA ARG A 282 -2.06 4.67 -13.48
C ARG A 282 -1.75 5.80 -12.53
N TYR A 283 -0.56 5.78 -11.96
CA TYR A 283 -0.10 6.85 -11.10
C TYR A 283 0.31 8.04 -11.93
N GLY A 284 -0.24 9.20 -11.62
CA GLY A 284 0.10 10.45 -12.29
C GLY A 284 1.10 11.27 -11.50
N ARG A 285 1.28 12.51 -11.97
CA ARG A 285 2.18 13.48 -11.37
C ARG A 285 1.38 14.41 -10.46
N GLY A 286 1.86 14.57 -9.23
CA GLY A 286 1.33 15.52 -8.26
C GLY A 286 2.29 15.74 -7.09
N VAL A 287 1.80 16.37 -6.03
CA VAL A 287 2.55 16.60 -4.79
C VAL A 287 2.90 15.27 -4.14
N ASN A 288 4.15 14.88 -4.27
CA ASN A 288 4.66 13.66 -3.68
C ASN A 288 5.36 13.95 -2.35
N VAL A 289 4.82 13.45 -1.24
CA VAL A 289 5.39 13.60 0.11
C VAL A 289 6.77 12.94 0.29
N TYR A 290 7.17 12.05 -0.63
CA TYR A 290 8.48 11.41 -0.68
C TYR A 290 9.48 12.11 -1.63
N SER A 291 9.03 13.12 -2.39
CA SER A 291 9.92 13.84 -3.30
C SER A 291 11.06 14.52 -2.52
N GLY A 292 12.29 14.33 -3.00
CA GLY A 292 13.48 14.93 -2.40
C GLY A 292 14.17 14.13 -1.30
N ALA A 293 13.69 12.94 -0.92
CA ALA A 293 14.36 12.05 0.04
C ALA A 293 15.62 11.38 -0.55
N ARG A 294 16.66 12.19 -0.82
CA ARG A 294 17.99 11.72 -1.24
C ARG A 294 18.95 11.74 -0.07
N TRP A 295 19.96 10.87 -0.09
CA TRP A 295 21.02 10.85 0.92
C TRP A 295 21.55 12.27 1.20
N GLY A 296 21.68 12.62 2.49
CA GLY A 296 22.14 13.94 2.96
C GLY A 296 21.04 15.03 3.07
N THR A 297 19.85 14.80 2.52
CA THR A 297 18.72 15.75 2.65
C THR A 297 17.99 15.61 4.00
N ALA A 298 17.25 16.65 4.42
CA ALA A 298 16.39 16.55 5.61
C ALA A 298 15.22 15.58 5.38
N ALA A 299 14.74 15.50 4.13
CA ALA A 299 13.69 14.57 3.72
C ALA A 299 14.13 13.11 3.92
N PHE A 300 15.38 12.75 3.61
CA PHE A 300 15.90 11.40 3.87
C PHE A 300 15.84 11.02 5.35
N THR A 301 16.35 11.88 6.24
CA THR A 301 16.30 11.62 7.70
C THR A 301 14.86 11.50 8.19
N ALA A 302 13.96 12.33 7.67
CA ALA A 302 12.56 12.32 8.05
C ALA A 302 11.82 11.07 7.54
N THR A 303 12.07 10.62 6.31
CA THR A 303 11.53 9.37 5.77
C THR A 303 12.00 8.16 6.57
N ALA A 304 13.31 8.05 6.83
CA ALA A 304 13.85 6.96 7.65
C ALA A 304 13.24 6.94 9.06
N GLN A 305 12.94 8.12 9.60
CA GLN A 305 12.30 8.27 10.90
C GLN A 305 10.84 7.79 10.91
N ASP A 306 10.06 8.16 9.89
CA ASP A 306 8.65 7.76 9.77
C ASP A 306 8.55 6.24 9.50
N GLU A 307 9.45 5.68 8.68
CA GLU A 307 9.54 4.24 8.45
C GLU A 307 9.95 3.48 9.73
N LEU A 308 10.89 3.99 10.51
CA LEU A 308 11.26 3.42 11.80
C LEU A 308 10.07 3.41 12.76
N ARG A 309 9.30 4.51 12.84
CA ARG A 309 8.10 4.58 13.67
C ARG A 309 7.06 3.55 13.22
N PHE A 310 6.87 3.38 11.92
CA PHE A 310 5.98 2.37 11.36
C PHE A 310 6.41 0.96 11.80
N LYS A 311 7.67 0.58 11.58
CA LYS A 311 8.17 -0.76 11.92
C LYS A 311 8.10 -1.05 13.43
N LEU A 312 8.39 -0.05 14.27
CA LEU A 312 8.24 -0.17 15.73
C LEU A 312 6.76 -0.35 16.15
N ALA A 313 5.83 0.35 15.51
CA ALA A 313 4.40 0.15 15.75
C ALA A 313 3.97 -1.26 15.35
N CYS A 314 4.43 -1.76 14.20
CA CYS A 314 4.16 -3.15 13.77
C CYS A 314 4.63 -4.17 14.81
N LEU A 315 5.84 -4.02 15.35
CA LEU A 315 6.39 -4.94 16.37
C LEU A 315 5.60 -4.94 17.69
N ARG A 316 4.97 -3.81 18.02
CA ARG A 316 4.28 -3.59 19.29
C ARG A 316 2.80 -3.97 19.23
N GLU A 317 2.17 -3.81 18.07
CA GLU A 317 0.72 -3.86 17.92
C GLU A 317 0.23 -5.06 17.12
N LEU A 318 1.07 -5.66 16.27
CA LEU A 318 0.64 -6.77 15.41
C LEU A 318 1.04 -8.12 16.02
N ASP A 319 0.14 -9.09 15.87
CA ASP A 319 0.47 -10.50 16.04
C ASP A 319 1.09 -11.01 14.74
N VAL A 320 2.37 -11.37 14.82
CA VAL A 320 3.19 -11.78 13.67
C VAL A 320 4.03 -12.99 14.02
N ALA A 321 4.18 -13.88 13.04
CA ALA A 321 5.06 -15.03 13.14
C ALA A 321 6.49 -14.62 13.54
N GLU A 322 7.16 -15.51 14.27
CA GLU A 322 8.47 -15.23 14.87
C GLU A 322 9.54 -14.87 13.83
N ASP A 323 9.53 -15.52 12.67
CA ASP A 323 10.47 -15.21 11.58
C ASP A 323 10.24 -13.81 11.01
N LEU A 324 8.97 -13.37 10.91
CA LEU A 324 8.60 -12.03 10.47
C LEU A 324 8.96 -10.98 11.53
N ARG A 325 8.79 -11.30 12.82
CA ARG A 325 9.27 -10.46 13.94
C ARG A 325 10.79 -10.24 13.85
N HIS A 326 11.57 -11.30 13.61
CA HIS A 326 13.01 -11.18 13.41
C HIS A 326 13.36 -10.32 12.20
N HIS A 327 12.64 -10.48 11.09
CA HIS A 327 12.82 -9.63 9.91
C HIS A 327 12.57 -8.15 10.22
N LEU A 328 11.45 -7.82 10.88
CA LEU A 328 11.13 -6.46 11.30
C LEU A 328 12.19 -5.87 12.25
N MET A 329 12.71 -6.67 13.18
CA MET A 329 13.78 -6.22 14.08
C MET A 329 15.06 -5.89 13.31
N ARG A 330 15.45 -6.68 12.30
CA ARG A 330 16.59 -6.36 11.43
C ARG A 330 16.37 -5.07 10.65
N ASP A 331 15.16 -4.86 10.12
CA ASP A 331 14.78 -3.60 9.46
C ASP A 331 14.88 -2.40 10.41
N VAL A 332 14.39 -2.54 11.64
CA VAL A 332 14.49 -1.51 12.68
C VAL A 332 15.95 -1.15 12.95
N GLU A 333 16.84 -2.13 13.07
CA GLU A 333 18.27 -1.88 13.28
C GLU A 333 18.90 -1.15 12.08
N ARG A 334 18.59 -1.56 10.85
CA ARG A 334 19.04 -0.89 9.63
C ARG A 334 18.56 0.57 9.56
N LEU A 335 17.29 0.81 9.90
CA LEU A 335 16.69 2.15 9.89
C LEU A 335 17.28 3.05 10.97
N ARG A 336 17.57 2.51 12.16
CA ARG A 336 18.32 3.22 13.22
C ARG A 336 19.68 3.70 12.69
N ASP A 337 20.42 2.81 12.03
CA ASP A 337 21.75 3.14 11.51
C ASP A 337 21.67 4.18 10.38
N ALA A 338 20.73 4.03 9.45
CA ALA A 338 20.48 4.99 8.38
C ALA A 338 20.11 6.38 8.91
N TRP A 339 19.24 6.44 9.94
CA TRP A 339 18.85 7.69 10.58
C TRP A 339 20.05 8.36 11.28
N VAL A 340 20.83 7.60 12.06
CA VAL A 340 22.03 8.12 12.73
C VAL A 340 23.05 8.64 11.73
N ALA A 341 23.30 7.89 10.65
CA ALA A 341 24.23 8.30 9.60
C ALA A 341 23.75 9.57 8.88
N GLY A 342 22.44 9.70 8.62
CA GLY A 342 21.84 10.91 8.08
C GLY A 342 22.00 12.13 9.00
N CYS A 343 21.73 11.97 10.30
CA CYS A 343 21.93 13.02 11.30
C CYS A 343 23.41 13.44 11.39
N LEU A 344 24.33 12.47 11.48
CA LEU A 344 25.76 12.72 11.57
C LEU A 344 26.29 13.45 10.33
N HIS A 345 25.87 13.03 9.12
CA HIS A 345 26.24 13.70 7.88
C HIS A 345 25.85 15.18 7.90
N ARG A 346 24.66 15.52 8.40
CA ARG A 346 24.19 16.92 8.48
C ARG A 346 24.98 17.73 9.50
N VAL A 347 25.23 17.17 10.69
CA VAL A 347 26.06 17.81 11.72
C VAL A 347 27.47 18.09 11.19
N LEU A 348 28.13 17.09 10.60
CA LEU A 348 29.48 17.23 10.06
C LEU A 348 29.58 18.20 8.87
N ARG A 349 28.47 18.44 8.17
CA ARG A 349 28.38 19.38 7.04
C ARG A 349 27.74 20.72 7.44
N LEU A 350 27.56 20.98 8.74
CA LEU A 350 26.93 22.20 9.27
C LEU A 350 25.58 22.53 8.61
N ARG A 351 24.80 21.50 8.28
CA ARG A 351 23.46 21.63 7.70
C ARG A 351 22.41 21.70 8.81
N PRO A 352 21.30 22.45 8.63
CA PRO A 352 20.24 22.56 9.63
C PRO A 352 19.68 21.19 10.05
N MET A 353 19.46 20.95 11.33
CA MET A 353 18.85 19.71 11.81
C MET A 353 17.33 19.86 11.95
N PRO A 354 16.53 18.83 11.60
CA PRO A 354 15.09 18.83 11.86
C PRO A 354 14.84 18.56 13.36
N LEU A 355 15.14 19.54 14.21
CA LEU A 355 15.15 19.39 15.67
C LEU A 355 13.81 18.93 16.24
N ARG A 356 12.70 19.40 15.69
CA ARG A 356 11.36 19.01 16.14
C ARG A 356 11.11 17.52 15.90
N GLU A 357 11.46 17.03 14.71
CA GLU A 357 11.33 15.63 14.33
C GLU A 357 12.27 14.76 15.18
N VAL A 358 13.53 15.17 15.30
CA VAL A 358 14.55 14.50 16.11
C VAL A 358 14.09 14.35 17.57
N LEU A 359 13.55 15.42 18.18
CA LEU A 359 13.05 15.39 19.56
C LEU A 359 11.82 14.47 19.72
N ARG A 360 10.90 14.43 18.75
CA ARG A 360 9.77 13.49 18.78
C ARG A 360 10.23 12.03 18.83
N GLN A 361 11.36 11.72 18.19
CA GLN A 361 11.89 10.35 18.17
C GLN A 361 12.43 9.89 19.53
N ARG A 362 12.82 10.82 20.41
CA ARG A 362 13.36 10.48 21.74
C ARG A 362 12.42 9.62 22.57
N ARG A 363 11.12 9.87 22.50
CA ARG A 363 10.10 9.13 23.26
C ARG A 363 9.80 7.76 22.64
N LEU A 364 10.00 7.62 21.34
CA LEU A 364 9.70 6.40 20.59
C LEU A 364 10.84 5.39 20.63
N ASP A 365 12.08 5.87 20.60
CA ASP A 365 13.26 5.01 20.56
C ASP A 365 14.45 5.65 21.32
N PRO A 366 14.57 5.40 22.63
CA PRO A 366 15.69 5.91 23.43
C PRO A 366 17.07 5.41 22.96
N ARG A 367 17.14 4.22 22.34
CA ARG A 367 18.41 3.62 21.88
C ARG A 367 19.06 4.42 20.76
N LEU A 368 18.24 5.10 19.96
CA LEU A 368 18.66 5.92 18.84
C LEU A 368 19.52 7.12 19.27
N TRP A 369 19.26 7.68 20.46
CA TRP A 369 20.09 8.74 21.05
C TRP A 369 21.42 8.23 21.59
N GLN A 370 21.43 7.06 22.23
CA GLN A 370 22.67 6.42 22.67
C GLN A 370 23.56 6.08 21.48
N ARG A 371 22.99 5.70 20.33
CA ARG A 371 23.73 5.47 19.09
C ARG A 371 24.28 6.76 18.49
N LEU A 372 23.45 7.82 18.40
CA LEU A 372 23.90 9.11 17.88
C LEU A 372 25.03 9.71 18.73
N ALA A 373 24.91 9.65 20.06
CA ALA A 373 25.94 10.12 20.98
C ALA A 373 27.27 9.35 20.80
N ARG A 374 27.20 8.01 20.72
CA ARG A 374 28.39 7.17 20.44
C ARG A 374 29.02 7.49 19.08
N ALA A 375 28.20 7.68 18.04
CA ALA A 375 28.69 8.00 16.69
C ALA A 375 29.36 9.39 16.63
N LEU A 376 28.81 10.39 17.33
CA LEU A 376 29.41 11.72 17.47
C LEU A 376 30.72 11.65 18.26
N ALA A 377 30.75 10.96 19.40
CA ALA A 377 31.95 10.79 20.21
C ALA A 377 33.08 10.12 19.42
N ALA A 378 32.77 9.07 18.64
CA ALA A 378 33.72 8.39 17.76
C ALA A 378 34.27 9.31 16.66
N LYS A 379 33.45 10.23 16.11
CA LYS A 379 33.88 11.18 15.07
C LYS A 379 34.68 12.37 15.59
N VAL A 380 34.39 12.83 16.81
CA VAL A 380 35.11 13.94 17.46
C VAL A 380 36.38 13.46 18.18
N GLY A 381 36.63 12.15 18.24
CA GLY A 381 37.83 11.58 18.87
C GLY A 381 37.74 11.47 20.40
N LEU A 382 36.56 11.73 21.00
CA LEU A 382 36.32 11.71 22.44
C LEU A 382 36.22 10.28 23.05
N GLY A 383 36.79 9.28 22.39
CA GLY A 383 36.75 7.87 22.80
C GLY A 383 38.08 7.13 22.75
N ARG A 384 39.20 7.82 22.50
CA ARG A 384 40.54 7.27 22.71
C ARG A 384 41.12 7.85 23.99
N SER A 385 40.67 7.33 25.14
CA SER A 385 41.53 7.34 26.32
C SER A 385 42.68 6.38 26.03
N SER A 386 43.87 6.92 25.79
CA SER A 386 45.11 6.15 25.69
C SER A 386 45.27 5.30 26.95
N PRO A 387 45.50 3.98 26.84
CA PRO A 387 46.11 3.26 27.95
C PRO A 387 47.57 3.72 28.04
N ASN A 388 47.93 4.30 29.18
CA ASN A 388 49.32 4.52 29.57
C ASN A 388 50.03 3.19 29.78
#